data_AF-A0A226DQU7-F1
#
_entry.id   AF-A0A226DQU7-F1
#
_cell.length_a   1.000
_cell.length_b   1.000
_cell.length_c   1.000
_cell.angle_alpha   90.00
_cell.angle_beta   90.00
_cell.angle_gamma   90.00
#
_symmetry.space_group_name_H-M   'P 1'
#
loop_
_entity.id
_entity.type
_entity.pdbx_description
1 polymer ?
#
loop_
_entity_poly.entity_id
_entity_poly.type
_entity_poly.pdbx_seq_one_letter_code
_entity_poly.pdbx_strand_id
1 'polypeptide(L)'
;MGPYVTKYFVALGICVTFSMGLAPTVMFILSLTQPCMPPLISALGILPCTSWTDDTSGIFVRVSVGMFEMYTWTVIIGVSGFAFMILLLYPVEVNLLLIKGMERNWRMSSPYHIIQYRTLQMLSNFQNLVFAPPSMAVFVGAITLCESSILYLLVTSGNIVPFPVFVLFSIAAVDYLIIMLGIFKIISNPYVKSVKFLKLLGIKKVGKWEVRFIKSCPPSKIMLGNGKFFDQLTSIIIWQKCVDFLITLLLL
;
A
#
# COMPACT_ATOMS: atom_id res chain seq x y z
N MET A 1 22.71 -1.71 -10.25
CA MET A 1 21.35 -1.37 -9.78
C MET A 1 21.35 0.01 -9.13
N GLY A 2 20.23 0.75 -9.11
CA GLY A 2 20.19 2.01 -8.36
C GLY A 2 20.00 1.74 -6.87
N PRO A 3 20.89 2.23 -5.99
CA PRO A 3 20.81 1.92 -4.56
C PRO A 3 19.54 2.45 -3.88
N TYR A 4 18.77 3.32 -4.52
CA TYR A 4 17.58 3.94 -3.92
C TYR A 4 16.32 3.08 -3.97
N VAL A 5 16.12 2.33 -5.05
CA VAL A 5 14.84 1.67 -5.32
C VAL A 5 14.75 0.36 -4.52
N THR A 6 15.85 -0.40 -4.51
CA THR A 6 16.01 -1.58 -3.67
C THR A 6 15.86 -1.25 -2.18
N LYS A 7 16.27 -0.05 -1.73
CA LYS A 7 16.11 0.37 -0.33
C LYS A 7 14.65 0.52 0.07
N TYR A 8 13.79 1.06 -0.78
CA TYR A 8 12.36 1.20 -0.47
C TYR A 8 11.66 -0.16 -0.40
N PHE A 9 11.96 -1.05 -1.34
CA PHE A 9 11.40 -2.40 -1.34
C PHE A 9 11.84 -3.20 -0.11
N VAL A 10 13.13 -3.10 0.25
CA VAL A 10 13.65 -3.72 1.48
C VAL A 10 13.03 -3.09 2.73
N ALA A 11 12.90 -1.77 2.79
CA ALA A 11 12.28 -1.08 3.92
C ALA A 11 10.80 -1.46 4.10
N LEU A 12 10.04 -1.53 2.99
CA LEU A 12 8.65 -2.01 3.01
C LEU A 12 8.56 -3.48 3.40
N GLY A 13 9.45 -4.32 2.88
CA GLY A 13 9.50 -5.74 3.27
C GLY A 13 9.80 -5.92 4.77
N ILE A 14 10.73 -5.13 5.32
CA ILE A 14 11.03 -5.12 6.75
C ILE A 14 9.81 -4.67 7.55
N CYS A 15 9.12 -3.61 7.12
CA CYS A 15 7.92 -3.12 7.79
C CYS A 15 6.82 -4.18 7.83
N VAL A 16 6.50 -4.80 6.69
CA VAL A 16 5.49 -5.88 6.62
C VAL A 16 5.88 -7.06 7.51
N THR A 17 7.15 -7.45 7.51
CA THR A 17 7.65 -8.55 8.37
C THR A 17 7.51 -8.21 9.86
N PHE A 18 7.74 -6.95 10.22
CA PHE A 18 7.58 -6.47 11.59
C PHE A 18 6.10 -6.50 12.01
N SER A 19 5.20 -6.00 11.18
CA SER A 19 3.75 -6.02 11.43
C SER A 19 3.19 -7.44 11.49
N MET A 20 3.71 -8.36 10.67
CA MET A 20 3.40 -9.79 10.74
C MET A 20 3.82 -10.43 12.07
N GLY A 21 4.88 -9.94 12.72
CA GLY A 21 5.29 -10.44 14.04
C GLY A 21 4.49 -9.82 15.18
N LEU A 22 4.30 -8.50 15.15
CA LEU A 22 3.69 -7.77 16.25
C LEU A 22 2.17 -7.87 16.29
N ALA A 23 1.47 -7.69 15.17
CA ALA A 23 0.01 -7.62 15.21
C ALA A 23 -0.63 -8.95 15.67
N PRO A 24 -0.21 -10.14 15.18
CA PRO A 24 -0.75 -11.41 15.67
C PRO A 24 -0.40 -11.71 17.13
N THR A 25 0.77 -11.29 17.61
CA THR A 25 1.15 -11.47 19.01
C THR A 25 0.33 -10.58 19.94
N VAL A 26 0.02 -9.36 19.51
CA VAL A 26 -0.91 -8.47 20.23
C VAL A 26 -2.32 -9.06 20.25
N MET A 27 -2.80 -9.64 19.14
CA MET A 27 -4.10 -10.33 19.10
C MET A 27 -4.16 -11.56 20.01
N PHE A 28 -3.07 -12.31 20.10
CA PHE A 28 -2.95 -13.42 21.05
C PHE A 28 -3.10 -12.92 22.50
N ILE A 29 -2.37 -11.86 22.87
CA ILE A 29 -2.44 -11.25 24.21
C ILE A 29 -3.85 -10.70 24.50
N LEU A 30 -4.48 -10.08 23.51
CA LEU A 30 -5.85 -9.59 23.61
C LEU A 30 -6.83 -10.73 23.88
N SER A 31 -6.69 -11.86 23.20
CA SER A 31 -7.53 -13.04 23.43
C SER A 31 -7.39 -13.62 24.85
N LEU A 32 -6.19 -13.54 25.44
CA LEU A 32 -5.97 -13.99 26.82
C LEU A 32 -6.58 -13.04 27.86
N THR A 33 -6.50 -11.74 27.60
CA THR A 33 -6.88 -10.70 28.56
C THR A 33 -8.34 -10.29 28.46
N GLN A 34 -8.88 -10.17 27.24
CA GLN A 34 -10.24 -9.74 26.95
C GLN A 34 -10.79 -10.47 25.70
N PRO A 35 -11.19 -11.74 25.84
CA PRO A 35 -11.59 -12.59 24.70
C PRO A 35 -12.85 -12.12 23.96
N CYS A 36 -13.66 -11.27 24.60
CA CYS A 36 -14.91 -10.74 24.05
C CYS A 36 -14.79 -9.32 23.46
N MET A 37 -13.60 -8.71 23.47
CA MET A 37 -13.42 -7.36 22.96
C MET A 37 -13.10 -7.38 21.44
N PRO A 38 -13.72 -6.49 20.63
CA PRO A 38 -13.29 -6.29 19.25
C PRO A 38 -11.82 -5.83 19.19
N PRO A 39 -11.01 -6.26 18.20
CA PRO A 39 -11.39 -6.82 16.90
C PRO A 39 -11.24 -8.36 16.78
N LEU A 40 -11.34 -9.13 17.87
CA LEU A 40 -11.25 -10.59 17.82
C LEU A 40 -12.37 -11.21 16.97
N ILE A 41 -12.01 -12.05 16.00
CA ILE A 41 -12.97 -12.71 15.08
C ILE A 41 -13.79 -13.76 15.83
N SER A 42 -13.16 -14.44 16.77
CA SER A 42 -13.72 -15.43 17.67
C SER A 42 -14.83 -14.88 18.56
N ALA A 43 -14.75 -13.59 18.94
CA ALA A 43 -15.81 -12.91 19.69
C ALA A 43 -17.13 -12.79 18.90
N LEU A 44 -17.08 -12.86 17.56
CA LEU A 44 -18.26 -12.74 16.70
C LEU A 44 -19.01 -14.06 16.48
N GLY A 45 -18.42 -15.21 16.78
CA GLY A 45 -19.07 -16.49 16.42
C GLY A 45 -18.64 -17.74 17.19
N ILE A 46 -17.55 -17.70 17.96
CA ILE A 46 -17.06 -18.87 18.70
C ILE A 46 -17.44 -18.76 20.19
N LEU A 47 -17.35 -17.55 20.75
CA LEU A 47 -17.59 -17.30 22.17
C LEU A 47 -19.01 -16.78 22.41
N PRO A 48 -19.74 -17.30 23.41
CA PRO A 48 -21.04 -16.76 23.82
C PRO A 48 -20.85 -15.51 24.67
N CYS A 49 -20.33 -14.44 24.08
CA CYS A 49 -20.13 -13.16 24.75
C CYS A 49 -21.46 -12.41 24.85
N THR A 50 -21.89 -12.04 26.06
CA THR A 50 -23.05 -11.16 26.28
C THR A 50 -22.64 -9.70 26.46
N SER A 51 -21.41 -9.46 26.96
CA SER A 51 -20.78 -8.15 27.08
C SER A 51 -19.31 -8.19 26.64
N TRP A 52 -18.72 -7.03 26.32
CA TRP A 52 -17.30 -6.93 25.94
C TRP A 52 -16.33 -7.23 27.08
N THR A 53 -16.82 -7.16 28.32
CA THR A 53 -16.05 -7.43 29.54
C THR A 53 -16.34 -8.83 30.10
N ASP A 54 -17.12 -9.66 29.40
CA ASP A 54 -17.44 -11.00 29.88
C ASP A 54 -16.20 -11.88 29.88
N ASP A 55 -15.97 -12.52 31.03
CA ASP A 55 -14.80 -13.34 31.27
C ASP A 55 -15.14 -14.80 31.64
N THR A 56 -16.25 -15.30 31.10
CA THR A 56 -16.82 -16.60 31.47
C THR A 56 -16.06 -17.81 30.90
N SER A 57 -15.03 -17.58 30.07
CA SER A 57 -14.26 -18.65 29.42
C SER A 57 -13.10 -19.15 30.28
N GLY A 58 -12.95 -20.47 30.38
CA GLY A 58 -11.82 -21.10 31.06
C GLY A 58 -10.49 -20.86 30.32
N ILE A 59 -9.37 -20.94 31.04
CA ILE A 59 -8.03 -20.62 30.51
C ILE A 59 -7.65 -21.43 29.26
N PHE A 60 -8.04 -22.71 29.21
CA PHE A 60 -7.79 -23.59 28.05
C PHE A 60 -8.53 -23.11 26.81
N VAL A 61 -9.75 -22.59 26.97
CA VAL A 61 -10.52 -22.02 25.86
C VAL A 61 -9.85 -20.76 25.36
N ARG A 62 -9.41 -19.86 26.26
CA ARG A 62 -8.70 -18.63 25.87
C ARG A 62 -7.41 -18.88 25.12
N VAL A 63 -6.60 -19.84 25.57
CA VAL A 63 -5.35 -20.20 24.87
C VAL A 63 -5.64 -20.76 23.48
N SER A 64 -6.67 -21.61 23.36
CA SER A 64 -7.06 -22.20 22.08
C SER A 64 -7.58 -21.14 21.10
N VAL A 65 -8.44 -20.23 21.60
CA VAL A 65 -8.95 -19.08 20.85
C VAL A 65 -7.80 -18.15 20.45
N GLY A 66 -6.88 -17.85 21.36
CA GLY A 66 -5.72 -17.00 21.09
C GLY A 66 -4.83 -17.58 20.00
N MET A 67 -4.54 -18.88 20.04
CA MET A 67 -3.77 -19.55 18.98
C MET A 67 -4.47 -19.48 17.62
N PHE A 68 -5.79 -19.66 17.62
CA PHE A 68 -6.60 -19.52 16.41
C PHE A 68 -6.54 -18.08 15.86
N GLU A 69 -6.70 -17.06 16.71
CA GLU A 69 -6.59 -15.65 16.35
C GLU A 69 -5.20 -15.29 15.81
N MET A 70 -4.15 -15.73 16.48
CA MET A 70 -2.79 -15.49 16.02
C MET A 70 -2.59 -16.05 14.61
N TYR A 71 -3.09 -17.27 14.35
CA TYR A 71 -3.01 -17.89 13.03
C TYR A 71 -3.82 -17.13 11.98
N THR A 72 -5.09 -16.80 12.26
CA THR A 72 -5.97 -16.10 11.31
C THR A 72 -5.42 -14.73 10.94
N TRP A 73 -4.98 -13.93 11.94
CA TRP A 73 -4.39 -12.62 11.69
C TRP A 73 -3.06 -12.70 10.93
N THR A 74 -2.23 -13.70 11.22
CA THR A 74 -1.00 -13.95 10.44
C THR A 74 -1.33 -14.23 8.97
N VAL A 75 -2.34 -15.05 8.69
CA VAL A 75 -2.78 -15.36 7.32
C VAL A 75 -3.35 -14.12 6.64
N ILE A 76 -4.21 -13.34 7.31
CA ILE A 76 -4.82 -12.12 6.75
C ILE A 76 -3.74 -11.09 6.40
N ILE A 77 -2.83 -10.79 7.33
CA ILE A 77 -1.72 -9.85 7.11
C ILE A 77 -0.78 -10.39 6.02
N GLY A 78 -0.53 -11.69 5.99
CA GLY A 78 0.30 -12.32 4.97
C GLY A 78 -0.25 -12.25 3.57
N VAL A 79 -1.51 -12.63 3.39
CA VAL A 79 -2.17 -12.59 2.09
C VAL A 79 -2.32 -11.15 1.61
N SER A 80 -2.72 -10.22 2.49
CA SER A 80 -2.87 -8.80 2.13
C SER A 80 -1.52 -8.15 1.78
N GLY A 81 -0.49 -8.36 2.60
CA GLY A 81 0.87 -7.88 2.33
C GLY A 81 1.43 -8.43 1.03
N PHE A 82 1.25 -9.73 0.77
CA PHE A 82 1.67 -10.36 -0.48
C PHE A 82 0.92 -9.80 -1.70
N ALA A 83 -0.39 -9.60 -1.58
CA ALA A 83 -1.20 -8.99 -2.62
C ALA A 83 -0.73 -7.57 -2.94
N PHE A 84 -0.42 -6.74 -1.93
CA PHE A 84 0.13 -5.40 -2.16
C PHE A 84 1.50 -5.43 -2.83
N MET A 85 2.38 -6.31 -2.39
CA MET A 85 3.72 -6.44 -2.96
C MET A 85 3.67 -6.84 -4.44
N ILE A 86 2.84 -7.81 -4.80
CA ILE A 86 2.75 -8.31 -6.17
C ILE A 86 1.91 -7.42 -7.08
N LEU A 87 0.74 -6.97 -6.62
CA LEU A 87 -0.18 -6.24 -7.49
C LEU A 87 0.25 -4.79 -7.71
N LEU A 88 0.85 -4.13 -6.70
CA LEU A 88 1.21 -2.71 -6.78
C LEU A 88 2.72 -2.51 -6.98
N LEU A 89 3.54 -3.06 -6.10
CA LEU A 89 4.98 -2.76 -6.07
C LEU A 89 5.74 -3.43 -7.22
N TYR A 90 5.51 -4.72 -7.45
CA TYR A 90 6.21 -5.47 -8.49
C TYR A 90 6.11 -4.84 -9.90
N PRO A 91 4.92 -4.51 -10.45
CA PRO A 91 4.84 -3.91 -11.79
C PRO A 91 5.50 -2.53 -11.85
N VAL A 92 5.42 -1.74 -10.78
CA VAL A 92 6.06 -0.41 -10.67
C VAL A 92 7.58 -0.54 -10.69
N GLU A 93 8.12 -1.51 -9.97
CA GLU A 93 9.54 -1.83 -9.93
C GLU A 93 10.06 -2.27 -11.29
N VAL A 94 9.36 -3.20 -11.95
CA VAL A 94 9.71 -3.67 -13.30
C VAL A 94 9.71 -2.48 -14.28
N ASN A 95 8.69 -1.62 -14.24
CA ASN A 95 8.63 -0.41 -15.06
C ASN A 95 9.85 0.50 -14.81
N LEU A 96 10.21 0.73 -13.56
CA LEU A 96 11.33 1.59 -13.19
C LEU A 96 12.67 1.00 -13.64
N LEU A 97 12.87 -0.32 -13.46
CA LEU A 97 14.06 -1.04 -13.91
C LEU A 97 14.21 -0.97 -15.43
N LEU A 98 13.12 -1.13 -16.18
CA LEU A 98 13.12 -0.98 -17.63
C LEU A 98 13.51 0.43 -18.07
N ILE A 99 12.93 1.48 -17.46
CA ILE A 99 13.32 2.88 -17.77
C ILE A 99 14.80 3.10 -17.51
N LYS A 100 15.31 2.60 -16.38
CA LYS A 100 16.71 2.77 -16.01
C LYS A 100 17.65 2.00 -16.94
N GLY A 101 17.27 0.80 -17.37
CA GLY A 101 17.99 0.02 -18.36
C GLY A 101 18.09 0.77 -19.69
N MET A 102 16.97 1.35 -20.14
CA MET A 102 16.93 2.20 -21.32
C MET A 102 17.83 3.43 -21.16
N GLU A 103 17.74 4.16 -20.04
CA GLU A 103 18.57 5.36 -19.78
C GLU A 103 20.07 5.06 -19.83
N ARG A 104 20.50 3.91 -19.28
CA ARG A 104 21.91 3.49 -19.29
C ARG A 104 22.39 3.13 -20.70
N ASN A 105 21.61 2.34 -21.42
CA ASN A 105 22.02 1.80 -22.72
C ASN A 105 21.73 2.76 -23.88
N TRP A 106 20.98 3.83 -23.64
CA TRP A 106 20.62 4.83 -24.65
C TRP A 106 21.82 5.41 -25.41
N ARG A 107 23.01 5.44 -24.80
CA ARG A 107 24.23 5.91 -25.46
C ARG A 107 24.70 5.03 -26.62
N MET A 108 24.25 3.77 -26.71
CA MET A 108 24.68 2.81 -27.73
C MET A 108 23.84 2.84 -29.02
N SER A 109 22.95 3.83 -29.21
CA SER A 109 22.26 4.12 -30.48
C SER A 109 21.68 2.89 -31.19
N SER A 110 20.96 2.04 -30.45
CA SER A 110 20.42 0.79 -30.99
C SER A 110 18.88 0.82 -31.07
N PRO A 111 18.26 0.32 -32.15
CA PRO A 111 16.81 0.27 -32.31
C PRO A 111 16.08 -0.54 -31.22
N TYR A 112 16.79 -1.37 -30.46
CA TYR A 112 16.24 -2.14 -29.34
C TYR A 112 15.55 -1.29 -28.26
N HIS A 113 15.91 -0.02 -28.10
CA HIS A 113 15.30 0.86 -27.09
C HIS A 113 13.82 1.18 -27.37
N ILE A 114 13.45 1.22 -28.65
CA ILE A 114 12.09 1.54 -29.07
C ILE A 114 11.14 0.39 -28.72
N ILE A 115 11.59 -0.85 -28.93
CA ILE A 115 10.85 -2.06 -28.57
C ILE A 115 10.66 -2.13 -27.05
N GLN A 116 11.72 -1.86 -26.28
CA GLN A 116 11.65 -1.83 -24.81
C GLN A 116 10.65 -0.79 -24.28
N TYR A 117 10.60 0.40 -24.91
CA TYR A 117 9.63 1.43 -24.52
C TYR A 117 8.19 0.99 -24.78
N ARG A 118 7.94 0.27 -25.89
CA ARG A 118 6.62 -0.30 -26.19
C ARG A 118 6.22 -1.37 -25.18
N THR A 119 7.16 -2.22 -24.74
CA THR A 119 6.92 -3.19 -23.67
C THR A 119 6.55 -2.51 -22.37
N LEU A 120 7.22 -1.42 -22.01
CA LEU A 120 6.89 -0.62 -20.84
C LEU A 120 5.47 -0.02 -20.93
N GLN A 121 5.08 0.47 -22.10
CA GLN A 121 3.73 0.99 -22.31
C GLN A 121 2.67 -0.12 -22.17
N MET A 122 2.93 -1.31 -22.73
CA MET A 122 2.05 -2.47 -22.54
C MET A 122 1.91 -2.83 -21.07
N LEU A 123 3.03 -2.89 -20.32
CA LEU A 123 3.00 -3.20 -18.89
C LEU A 123 2.21 -2.16 -18.08
N SER A 124 2.39 -0.88 -18.37
CA SER A 124 1.60 0.21 -17.78
C SER A 124 0.11 0.10 -18.10
N ASN A 125 -0.24 -0.29 -19.33
CA ASN A 125 -1.63 -0.49 -19.75
C ASN A 125 -2.26 -1.70 -19.05
N PHE A 126 -1.53 -2.81 -18.92
CA PHE A 126 -1.99 -3.97 -18.14
C PHE A 126 -2.24 -3.59 -16.68
N GLN A 127 -1.34 -2.82 -16.07
CA GLN A 127 -1.53 -2.34 -14.70
C GLN A 127 -2.79 -1.45 -14.59
N ASN A 128 -3.00 -0.54 -15.53
CA ASN A 128 -4.22 0.28 -15.58
C ASN A 128 -5.49 -0.54 -15.82
N LEU A 129 -5.39 -1.68 -16.50
CA LEU A 129 -6.52 -2.58 -16.73
C LEU A 129 -6.87 -3.36 -15.45
N VAL A 130 -5.86 -3.83 -14.70
CA VAL A 130 -6.05 -4.46 -13.39
C VAL A 130 -6.64 -3.47 -12.38
N PHE A 131 -6.18 -2.23 -12.40
CA PHE A 131 -6.67 -1.14 -11.56
C PHE A 131 -7.68 -0.23 -12.27
N ALA A 132 -8.43 -0.78 -13.24
CA ALA A 132 -9.43 -0.03 -13.95
C ALA A 132 -10.49 0.50 -12.97
N PRO A 133 -11.04 1.71 -13.20
CA PRO A 133 -12.11 2.22 -12.36
C PRO A 133 -13.28 1.21 -12.30
N PRO A 134 -13.85 0.97 -11.10
CA PRO A 134 -13.64 1.72 -9.85
C PRO A 134 -12.53 1.18 -8.93
N SER A 135 -11.81 0.12 -9.31
CA SER A 135 -10.88 -0.64 -8.44
C SER A 135 -9.87 0.26 -7.72
N MET A 136 -9.13 1.10 -8.44
CA MET A 136 -8.14 1.99 -7.81
C MET A 136 -8.78 3.02 -6.86
N ALA A 137 -9.94 3.54 -7.22
CA ALA A 137 -10.64 4.54 -6.41
C ALA A 137 -11.17 3.92 -5.11
N VAL A 138 -11.75 2.71 -5.20
CA VAL A 138 -12.17 1.92 -4.03
C VAL A 138 -10.98 1.61 -3.16
N PHE A 139 -9.85 1.21 -3.76
CA PHE A 139 -8.65 0.89 -3.02
C PHE A 139 -8.07 2.08 -2.23
N VAL A 140 -7.89 3.22 -2.90
CA VAL A 140 -7.42 4.46 -2.25
C VAL A 140 -8.43 4.93 -1.20
N GLY A 141 -9.72 4.91 -1.52
CA GLY A 141 -10.80 5.29 -0.61
C GLY A 141 -10.83 4.42 0.65
N ALA A 142 -10.73 3.10 0.50
CA ALA A 142 -10.70 2.16 1.61
C ALA A 142 -9.52 2.43 2.55
N ILE A 143 -8.31 2.63 2.00
CA ILE A 143 -7.14 2.97 2.82
C ILE A 143 -7.37 4.29 3.57
N THR A 144 -7.87 5.33 2.90
CA THR A 144 -8.11 6.62 3.55
C THR A 144 -9.16 6.54 4.65
N LEU A 145 -10.23 5.77 4.45
CA LEU A 145 -11.28 5.60 5.46
C LEU A 145 -10.78 4.78 6.65
N CYS A 146 -10.05 3.68 6.40
CA CYS A 146 -9.44 2.88 7.46
C CYS A 146 -8.48 3.71 8.30
N GLU A 147 -7.56 4.45 7.69
CA GLU A 147 -6.63 5.30 8.43
C GLU A 147 -7.36 6.37 9.25
N SER A 148 -8.31 7.08 8.65
CA SER A 148 -9.05 8.14 9.35
C SER A 148 -9.82 7.58 10.55
N SER A 149 -10.39 6.39 10.39
CA SER A 149 -11.14 5.70 11.46
C SER A 149 -10.21 5.24 12.59
N ILE A 150 -9.04 4.69 12.25
CA ILE A 150 -8.06 4.22 13.24
C ILE A 150 -7.48 5.41 14.01
N LEU A 151 -7.11 6.49 13.33
CA LEU A 151 -6.65 7.72 13.98
C LEU A 151 -7.73 8.33 14.87
N TYR A 152 -8.99 8.34 14.41
CA TYR A 152 -10.12 8.79 15.22
C TYR A 152 -10.27 7.96 16.50
N LEU A 153 -10.19 6.63 16.40
CA LEU A 153 -10.24 5.74 17.55
C LEU A 153 -9.06 6.00 18.49
N LEU A 154 -7.83 6.13 17.98
CA LEU A 154 -6.66 6.42 18.81
C LEU A 154 -6.80 7.73 19.60
N VAL A 155 -7.35 8.78 18.97
CA VAL A 155 -7.53 10.09 19.60
C VAL A 155 -8.67 10.09 20.61
N THR A 156 -9.84 9.53 20.25
CA THR A 156 -11.04 9.59 21.10
C THR A 156 -11.03 8.58 22.24
N SER A 157 -10.49 7.38 21.97
CA SER A 157 -10.61 6.24 22.87
C SER A 157 -9.32 5.88 23.60
N GLY A 158 -8.26 6.71 23.47
CA GLY A 158 -6.93 6.46 24.04
C GLY A 158 -6.89 6.27 25.56
N ASN A 159 -7.87 6.81 26.31
CA ASN A 159 -7.96 6.65 27.77
C ASN A 159 -8.89 5.50 28.22
N ILE A 160 -9.70 4.95 27.32
CA ILE A 160 -10.75 3.95 27.62
C ILE A 160 -10.32 2.56 27.15
N VAL A 161 -9.59 2.51 26.05
CA VAL A 161 -9.24 1.27 25.36
C VAL A 161 -8.07 0.56 26.06
N PRO A 162 -8.12 -0.78 26.22
CA PRO A 162 -7.03 -1.54 26.80
C PRO A 162 -5.73 -1.35 26.03
N PHE A 163 -4.62 -1.41 26.76
CA PHE A 163 -3.30 -1.24 26.19
C PHE A 163 -3.01 -2.11 24.95
N PRO A 164 -3.38 -3.41 24.89
CA PRO A 164 -3.16 -4.22 23.68
C PRO A 164 -3.86 -3.67 22.44
N VAL A 165 -5.11 -3.23 22.58
CA VAL A 165 -5.89 -2.67 21.46
C VAL A 165 -5.31 -1.33 21.01
N PHE A 166 -4.87 -0.50 21.97
CA PHE A 166 -4.19 0.76 21.65
C PHE A 166 -2.89 0.54 20.85
N VAL A 167 -2.09 -0.45 21.26
CA VAL A 167 -0.86 -0.84 20.53
C VAL A 167 -1.20 -1.34 19.12
N LEU A 168 -2.24 -2.16 18.97
CA LEU A 168 -2.68 -2.66 17.66
C LEU A 168 -3.09 -1.53 16.72
N PHE A 169 -3.92 -0.59 17.19
CA PHE A 169 -4.32 0.56 16.37
C PHE A 169 -3.13 1.46 16.03
N SER A 170 -2.16 1.60 16.94
CA SER A 170 -0.93 2.35 16.67
C SER A 170 -0.11 1.70 15.56
N ILE A 171 0.04 0.38 15.58
CA ILE A 171 0.73 -0.37 14.51
C ILE A 171 -0.01 -0.19 13.17
N ALA A 172 -1.33 -0.37 13.18
CA ALA A 172 -2.14 -0.25 11.97
C ALA A 172 -2.08 1.17 11.37
N ALA A 173 -2.12 2.22 12.20
CA ALA A 173 -1.97 3.60 11.75
C ALA A 173 -0.62 3.84 11.07
N VAL A 174 0.46 3.33 11.66
CA VAL A 174 1.81 3.43 11.07
C VAL A 174 1.87 2.69 9.72
N ASP A 175 1.28 1.49 9.63
CA ASP A 175 1.25 0.71 8.39
C ASP A 175 0.51 1.44 7.27
N TYR A 176 -0.68 1.98 7.54
CA TYR A 176 -1.44 2.73 6.54
C TYR A 176 -0.76 4.04 6.14
N LEU A 177 -0.12 4.75 7.08
CA LEU A 177 0.70 5.92 6.78
C LEU A 177 1.85 5.56 5.85
N ILE A 178 2.54 4.44 6.09
CA ILE A 178 3.62 3.94 5.23
C ILE A 178 3.09 3.56 3.84
N ILE A 179 1.92 2.93 3.74
CA ILE A 179 1.27 2.64 2.46
C ILE A 179 0.98 3.94 1.70
N MET A 180 0.36 4.93 2.35
CA MET A 180 0.01 6.20 1.70
C MET A 180 1.24 7.02 1.30
N LEU A 181 2.16 7.29 2.23
CA LEU A 181 3.30 8.18 1.97
C LEU A 181 4.44 7.48 1.22
N GLY A 182 4.62 6.18 1.44
CA GLY A 182 5.63 5.36 0.81
C GLY A 182 5.16 4.80 -0.54
N ILE A 183 4.17 3.91 -0.52
CA ILE A 183 3.78 3.14 -1.71
C ILE A 183 3.19 4.07 -2.79
N PHE A 184 2.25 4.97 -2.46
CA PHE A 184 1.69 5.86 -3.49
C PHE A 184 2.74 6.80 -4.09
N LYS A 185 3.73 7.21 -3.29
CA LYS A 185 4.87 7.99 -3.79
C LYS A 185 5.74 7.17 -4.76
N ILE A 186 5.98 5.90 -4.46
CA ILE A 186 6.72 4.98 -5.35
C ILE A 186 5.95 4.76 -6.66
N ILE A 187 4.63 4.55 -6.58
CA ILE A 187 3.73 4.40 -7.73
C ILE A 187 3.79 5.61 -8.68
N SER A 188 4.01 6.81 -8.17
CA SER A 188 4.17 8.02 -9.00
C SER A 188 5.51 8.10 -9.76
N ASN A 189 6.52 7.33 -9.33
CA ASN A 189 7.90 7.48 -9.80
C ASN A 189 8.14 7.04 -11.26
N PRO A 190 7.56 5.93 -11.76
CA PRO A 190 7.63 5.56 -13.17
C PRO A 190 7.14 6.67 -14.10
N TYR A 191 6.10 7.41 -13.71
CA TYR A 191 5.61 8.55 -14.48
C TYR A 191 6.66 9.66 -14.58
N VAL A 192 7.20 10.10 -13.44
CA VAL A 192 8.22 11.16 -13.40
C VAL A 192 9.46 10.77 -14.21
N LYS A 193 9.90 9.51 -14.08
CA LYS A 193 11.07 8.98 -14.79
C LYS A 193 10.82 8.85 -16.28
N SER A 194 9.64 8.38 -16.71
CA SER A 194 9.31 8.28 -18.14
C SER A 194 9.24 9.66 -18.80
N VAL A 195 8.65 10.67 -18.13
CA VAL A 195 8.64 12.06 -18.64
C VAL A 195 10.05 12.63 -18.76
N LYS A 196 10.91 12.42 -17.75
CA LYS A 196 12.31 12.86 -17.80
C LYS A 196 13.07 12.19 -18.94
N PHE A 197 12.86 10.89 -19.14
CA PHE A 197 13.45 10.14 -20.24
C PHE A 197 13.00 10.69 -21.61
N LEU A 198 11.70 10.91 -21.82
CA LEU A 198 11.17 11.52 -23.05
C LEU A 198 11.75 12.91 -23.32
N LYS A 199 11.96 13.74 -22.28
CA LYS A 199 12.63 15.05 -22.43
C LYS A 199 14.09 14.90 -22.88
N LEU A 200 14.84 13.96 -22.30
CA LEU A 200 16.23 13.68 -22.70
C LEU A 200 16.31 13.23 -24.17
N LEU A 201 15.33 12.45 -24.63
CA LEU A 201 15.23 12.00 -26.01
C LEU A 201 14.96 13.16 -26.98
N GLY A 202 14.14 14.14 -26.58
CA GLY A 202 13.83 15.31 -27.41
C GLY A 202 14.99 16.30 -27.59
N ILE A 203 15.97 16.32 -26.69
CA ILE A 203 17.09 17.27 -26.71
C ILE A 203 18.25 16.76 -27.60
N LYS A 204 18.38 15.44 -27.79
CA LYS A 204 19.45 14.86 -28.63
C LYS A 204 19.02 14.76 -30.09
N LYS A 205 19.99 14.85 -31.02
CA LYS A 205 19.81 14.59 -32.46
C LYS A 205 19.54 13.10 -32.70
N VAL A 206 18.31 12.68 -32.41
CA VAL A 206 17.77 11.35 -32.72
C VAL A 206 17.13 11.41 -34.11
N GLY A 207 17.00 10.28 -34.82
CA GLY A 207 16.39 10.26 -36.15
C GLY A 207 14.97 10.84 -36.13
N LYS A 208 14.58 11.61 -37.17
CA LYS A 208 13.24 12.24 -37.24
C LYS A 208 12.09 11.24 -37.03
N TRP A 209 12.26 10.01 -37.53
CA TRP A 209 11.30 8.91 -37.38
C TRP A 209 11.20 8.40 -35.94
N GLU A 210 12.34 8.19 -35.29
CA GLU A 210 12.41 7.73 -33.90
C GLU A 210 11.81 8.78 -32.95
N VAL A 211 12.10 10.07 -33.17
CA VAL A 211 11.49 11.16 -32.40
C VAL A 211 9.97 11.19 -32.58
N ARG A 212 9.46 10.99 -33.81
CA ARG A 212 8.01 10.90 -34.07
C ARG A 212 7.40 9.69 -33.38
N PHE A 213 8.05 8.53 -33.44
CA PHE A 213 7.59 7.31 -32.78
C PHE A 213 7.55 7.49 -31.26
N ILE A 214 8.62 8.00 -30.65
CA ILE A 214 8.71 8.26 -29.21
C ILE A 214 7.64 9.27 -28.77
N LYS A 215 7.41 10.34 -29.56
CA LYS A 215 6.34 11.31 -29.28
C LYS A 215 4.93 10.72 -29.38
N SER A 216 4.74 9.66 -30.18
CA SER A 216 3.46 8.96 -30.27
C SER A 216 3.17 8.11 -29.04
N CYS A 217 4.19 7.72 -28.28
CA CYS A 217 4.02 6.89 -27.09
C CYS A 217 3.76 7.77 -25.85
N PRO A 218 2.58 7.67 -25.20
CA PRO A 218 2.32 8.38 -23.96
C PRO A 218 3.28 7.94 -22.84
N PRO A 219 3.57 8.83 -21.87
CA PRO A 219 4.29 8.44 -20.67
C PRO A 219 3.48 7.41 -19.86
N SER A 220 4.18 6.51 -19.16
CA SER A 220 3.54 5.55 -18.26
C SER A 220 2.87 6.30 -17.12
N LYS A 221 1.54 6.29 -17.13
CA LYS A 221 0.69 6.91 -16.11
C LYS A 221 -0.13 5.79 -15.47
N ILE A 222 -0.17 5.78 -14.14
CA ILE A 222 -1.09 4.92 -13.39
C ILE A 222 -2.31 5.77 -13.05
N MET A 223 -3.49 5.33 -13.48
CA MET A 223 -4.72 6.11 -13.34
C MET A 223 -5.37 5.91 -11.96
N LEU A 224 -5.96 6.98 -11.42
CA LEU A 224 -6.75 6.98 -10.18
C LEU A 224 -8.22 6.58 -10.40
N GLY A 225 -8.66 6.47 -11.65
CA GLY A 225 -10.05 6.18 -12.03
C GLY A 225 -10.88 7.42 -12.41
N ASN A 226 -10.58 8.61 -11.85
CA ASN A 226 -11.34 9.84 -12.11
C ASN A 226 -10.76 10.71 -13.25
N GLY A 227 -10.11 10.08 -14.23
CA GLY A 227 -9.32 10.78 -15.25
C GLY A 227 -8.00 11.41 -14.73
N LYS A 228 -7.77 11.38 -13.41
CA LYS A 228 -6.51 11.78 -12.75
C LYS A 228 -5.51 10.62 -12.71
N PHE A 229 -4.23 10.92 -12.45
CA PHE A 229 -3.14 9.94 -12.35
C PHE A 229 -2.29 10.20 -11.11
N PHE A 230 -1.52 9.20 -10.68
CA PHE A 230 -0.59 9.36 -9.56
C PHE A 230 0.58 10.27 -9.93
N ASP A 231 0.64 11.44 -9.30
CA ASP A 231 1.77 12.35 -9.33
C ASP A 231 2.54 12.35 -7.99
N GLN A 232 3.62 13.13 -7.90
CA GLN A 232 4.45 13.19 -6.69
C GLN A 232 3.73 13.78 -5.47
N LEU A 233 2.66 14.55 -5.69
CA LEU A 233 1.90 15.23 -4.63
C LEU A 233 0.66 14.44 -4.23
N THR A 234 0.24 13.46 -5.03
CA THR A 234 -0.96 12.66 -4.83
C THR A 234 -0.95 11.98 -3.47
N SER A 235 0.19 11.44 -3.03
CA SER A 235 0.29 10.83 -1.69
C SER A 235 0.03 11.83 -0.56
N ILE A 236 0.52 13.07 -0.69
CA ILE A 236 0.32 14.13 0.29
C ILE A 236 -1.14 14.61 0.27
N ILE A 237 -1.73 14.75 -0.92
CA ILE A 237 -3.14 15.15 -1.08
C ILE A 237 -4.07 14.10 -0.45
N ILE A 238 -3.79 12.81 -0.67
CA ILE A 238 -4.55 11.71 -0.06
C ILE A 238 -4.41 11.74 1.47
N TRP A 239 -3.19 11.94 1.98
CA TRP A 239 -2.97 12.05 3.41
C TRP A 239 -3.66 13.28 4.03
N GLN A 240 -3.63 14.43 3.36
CA GLN A 240 -4.38 15.61 3.78
C GLN A 240 -5.89 15.32 3.84
N LYS A 241 -6.44 14.58 2.87
CA LYS A 241 -7.85 14.16 2.91
C LYS A 241 -8.17 13.26 4.09
N CYS A 242 -7.24 12.40 4.49
CA CYS A 242 -7.38 11.60 5.70
C CYS A 242 -7.44 12.48 6.96
N VAL A 243 -6.59 13.51 7.06
CA VAL A 243 -6.63 14.48 8.16
C VAL A 243 -7.94 15.30 8.14
N ASP A 244 -8.40 15.74 6.97
CA ASP A 244 -9.69 16.43 6.81
C ASP A 244 -10.85 15.57 7.33
N PHE A 245 -10.86 14.26 7.00
CA PHE A 245 -11.87 13.32 7.49
C PHE A 245 -11.77 13.09 8.99
N LEU A 246 -10.55 12.96 9.54
CA LEU A 246 -10.34 12.86 10.98
C LEU A 246 -10.91 14.07 11.71
N ILE A 247 -10.62 15.29 11.24
CA ILE A 247 -11.17 16.53 11.82
C ILE A 247 -12.70 16.52 11.74
N THR A 248 -13.26 16.11 10.60
CA THR A 248 -14.71 16.03 10.43
C THR A 248 -15.34 15.04 11.41
N LEU A 249 -14.73 13.87 11.61
CA LEU A 249 -15.18 12.88 12.59
C LEU A 249 -15.06 13.37 14.04
N LEU A 250 -14.05 14.18 14.36
CA LEU A 250 -13.88 14.77 15.69
C LEU A 250 -14.85 15.92 15.99
N LEU A 251 -15.36 16.59 14.95
CA LEU A 251 -16.33 17.68 15.07
C LEU A 251 -17.78 17.20 15.12
N LEU A 252 -18.04 15.96 14.71
CA LEU A 252 -19.37 15.34 14.70
C LEU A 252 -19.73 14.81 16.10
#